data_AF-A0A3D2GWG0-F1
#
_entry.id   AF-A0A3D2GWG0-F1
#
_cell.length_a   1.000
_cell.length_b   1.000
_cell.length_c   1.000
_cell.angle_alpha   90.00
_cell.angle_beta   90.00
_cell.angle_gamma   90.00
#
_symmetry.space_group_name_H-M   'P 1'
#
loop_
_entity.id
_entity.type
_entity.pdbx_description
1 polymer ?
#
loop_
_entity_poly.entity_id
_entity_poly.type
_entity_poly.pdbx_seq_one_letter_code
_entity_poly.pdbx_strand_id
1 'polypeptide(L)'
;MADPAKGKNTDDHASSPSEPVIGQTWPGGSSPPLAELMTTHPKTGERGIFIFGYGSLVANAPPGQTERHDTHITGFRRDFAVQDIFYRGTKAEPGLTLGLDPHEGGKVPGAVYFAPEASAQEMLTEVLKQETPRGMEDIYQRRVVETGIEGGHKVPALAFVANPDSKLYVGDSMSMDEKAAKIARSYGIPNNDYAKRNRSGMTIGKTDLEYLAMTSLRLEESGNADAYLSELTELAVQKREAMIHSDDKVERMKAEQLSRMEVGTKVEAAFSDRIGSKIAAAAVADMGLPQIMPSNNTLTASGLGKNAVVVPADKLNDWRRKRAAGAGLDATPDPSITDPAVPKVNEQRQIRRPGM
;
A
#
# COMPACT_ATOMS: atom_id res chain seq x y z
N MET A 1 -37.64 -15.64 70.25
CA MET A 1 -36.29 -15.23 69.83
C MET A 1 -36.34 -15.06 68.32
N ALA A 2 -35.94 -13.87 67.84
CA ALA A 2 -36.18 -13.37 66.49
C ALA A 2 -35.09 -13.76 65.47
N ASP A 3 -35.48 -13.78 64.18
CA ASP A 3 -34.70 -13.80 62.92
C ASP A 3 -33.96 -12.43 62.70
N PRO A 4 -33.09 -12.14 61.68
CA PRO A 4 -32.76 -12.90 60.46
C PRO A 4 -31.32 -12.75 59.82
N ALA A 5 -31.13 -13.45 58.68
CA ALA A 5 -30.45 -13.03 57.43
C ALA A 5 -28.91 -13.08 57.19
N LYS A 6 -28.58 -13.84 56.12
CA LYS A 6 -27.69 -13.57 54.96
C LYS A 6 -26.24 -13.09 55.17
N GLY A 7 -25.33 -13.87 54.56
CA GLY A 7 -24.05 -13.39 54.02
C GLY A 7 -23.47 -14.39 53.01
N LYS A 8 -23.95 -14.34 51.75
CA LYS A 8 -23.21 -14.93 50.62
C LYS A 8 -22.00 -14.01 50.38
N ASN A 9 -20.80 -14.48 50.70
CA ASN A 9 -19.58 -13.87 50.18
C ASN A 9 -19.38 -14.40 48.76
N THR A 10 -19.97 -13.70 47.79
CA THR A 10 -19.53 -13.74 46.40
C THR A 10 -18.64 -12.53 46.18
N ASP A 11 -17.41 -12.61 46.68
CA ASP A 11 -16.34 -11.70 46.26
C ASP A 11 -15.71 -12.29 44.99
N ASP A 12 -16.51 -12.40 43.92
CA ASP A 12 -15.97 -12.40 42.57
C ASP A 12 -15.60 -10.94 42.28
N HIS A 13 -14.44 -10.52 42.80
CA HIS A 13 -13.71 -9.42 42.19
C HIS A 13 -13.36 -9.89 40.78
N ALA A 14 -14.27 -9.66 39.84
CA ALA A 14 -13.92 -9.58 38.44
C ALA A 14 -12.88 -8.46 38.35
N SER A 15 -11.61 -8.85 38.40
CA SER A 15 -10.47 -7.98 38.19
C SER A 15 -10.82 -7.12 36.99
N SER A 16 -10.89 -5.79 37.18
CA SER A 16 -11.03 -4.87 36.05
C SER A 16 -10.01 -5.31 35.00
N PRO A 17 -10.42 -5.54 33.74
CA PRO A 17 -9.50 -5.98 32.72
C PRO A 17 -8.31 -5.01 32.71
N SER A 18 -7.11 -5.55 32.89
CA SER A 18 -5.88 -4.77 32.95
C SER A 18 -5.76 -3.94 31.68
N GLU A 19 -5.48 -2.65 31.84
CA GLU A 19 -5.15 -1.77 30.72
C GLU A 19 -4.04 -2.40 29.84
N PRO A 20 -4.07 -2.19 28.51
CA PRO A 20 -3.09 -2.80 27.62
C PRO A 20 -1.66 -2.38 27.99
N VAL A 21 -0.75 -3.36 28.04
CA VAL A 21 0.64 -3.11 28.44
C VAL A 21 1.45 -2.69 27.22
N ILE A 22 1.97 -1.45 27.20
CA ILE A 22 2.86 -0.97 26.14
C ILE A 22 4.06 -1.91 26.00
N GLY A 23 4.34 -2.35 24.77
CA GLY A 23 5.41 -3.30 24.46
C GLY A 23 4.99 -4.77 24.54
N GLN A 24 3.82 -5.10 25.07
CA GLN A 24 3.27 -6.45 24.99
C GLN A 24 3.19 -6.87 23.53
N THR A 25 3.69 -8.07 23.25
CA THR A 25 3.85 -8.59 21.89
C THR A 25 3.32 -10.02 21.82
N TRP A 26 2.50 -10.31 20.81
CA TRP A 26 2.05 -11.65 20.46
C TRP A 26 2.78 -12.11 19.20
N PRO A 27 3.35 -13.33 19.18
CA PRO A 27 4.10 -13.87 18.04
C PRO A 27 3.29 -13.93 16.73
N GLY A 28 4.00 -14.00 15.60
CA GLY A 28 3.39 -14.29 14.31
C GLY A 28 2.52 -15.56 14.35
N GLY A 29 1.38 -15.54 13.65
CA GLY A 29 0.39 -16.62 13.67
C GLY A 29 -0.53 -16.66 14.90
N SER A 30 -0.32 -15.80 15.90
CA SER A 30 -1.22 -15.65 17.05
C SER A 30 -1.98 -14.34 17.01
N SER A 31 -3.18 -14.32 17.60
CA SER A 31 -4.04 -13.12 17.67
C SER A 31 -4.18 -12.67 19.13
N PRO A 32 -4.03 -11.37 19.43
CA PRO A 32 -4.28 -10.86 20.78
C PRO A 32 -5.74 -11.08 21.17
N PRO A 33 -6.03 -11.53 22.41
CA PRO A 33 -7.39 -11.51 22.93
C PRO A 33 -7.93 -10.09 22.96
N LEU A 34 -9.19 -9.87 22.53
CA LEU A 34 -9.80 -8.53 22.55
C LEU A 34 -9.71 -7.88 23.94
N ALA A 35 -9.95 -8.67 25.00
CA ALA A 35 -9.92 -8.20 26.38
C ALA A 35 -8.57 -7.58 26.79
N GLU A 36 -7.45 -8.03 26.21
CA GLU A 36 -6.10 -7.49 26.47
C GLU A 36 -5.80 -6.20 25.69
N LEU A 37 -6.68 -5.82 24.76
CA LEU A 37 -6.58 -4.57 23.98
C LEU A 37 -7.56 -3.49 24.43
N MET A 38 -8.55 -3.85 25.26
CA MET A 38 -9.57 -2.92 25.72
C MET A 38 -8.96 -1.86 26.64
N THR A 39 -9.19 -0.60 26.32
CA THR A 39 -8.75 0.57 27.10
C THR A 39 -9.88 1.59 27.22
N THR A 40 -9.64 2.67 27.95
CA THR A 40 -10.59 3.77 28.15
C THR A 40 -10.17 4.97 27.31
N HIS A 41 -11.06 5.45 26.45
CA HIS A 41 -10.80 6.63 25.64
C HIS A 41 -10.64 7.87 26.54
N PRO A 42 -9.49 8.58 26.51
CA PRO A 42 -9.15 9.58 27.54
C PRO A 42 -10.02 10.83 27.52
N LYS A 43 -10.72 11.11 26.40
CA LYS A 43 -11.67 12.24 26.30
C LYS A 43 -13.13 11.87 26.60
N THR A 44 -13.64 10.80 26.00
CA THR A 44 -15.06 10.41 26.09
C THR A 44 -15.35 9.50 27.28
N GLY A 45 -14.35 8.80 27.82
CA GLY A 45 -14.51 7.78 28.85
C GLY A 45 -15.07 6.45 28.33
N GLU A 46 -15.30 6.33 27.02
CA GLU A 46 -15.80 5.09 26.40
C GLU A 46 -14.74 4.00 26.43
N ARG A 47 -15.18 2.76 26.66
CA ARG A 47 -14.31 1.59 26.52
C ARG A 47 -14.23 1.16 25.07
N GLY A 48 -13.05 0.78 24.60
CA GLY A 48 -12.83 0.37 23.22
C GLY A 48 -11.40 -0.07 22.95
N ILE A 49 -11.04 -0.17 21.68
CA ILE A 49 -9.68 -0.48 21.24
C ILE A 49 -9.14 0.62 20.33
N PHE A 50 -7.81 0.75 20.31
CA PHE A 50 -7.10 1.53 19.30
C PHE A 50 -6.25 0.63 18.41
N ILE A 51 -6.24 0.88 17.11
CA ILE A 51 -5.37 0.23 16.13
C ILE A 51 -4.58 1.29 15.37
N PHE A 52 -3.26 1.13 15.33
CA PHE A 52 -2.36 1.99 14.58
C PHE A 52 -2.09 1.42 13.18
N GLY A 53 -2.32 2.24 12.15
CA GLY A 53 -2.06 1.93 10.75
C GLY A 53 -0.93 2.77 10.17
N TYR A 54 0.00 2.12 9.47
CA TYR A 54 1.15 2.76 8.82
C TYR A 54 1.29 2.43 7.32
N GLY A 55 0.42 1.57 6.78
CA GLY A 55 0.48 1.13 5.39
C GLY A 55 -0.89 1.18 4.73
N SER A 56 -1.43 0.01 4.39
CA SER A 56 -2.73 -0.14 3.74
C SER A 56 -3.90 0.50 4.51
N LEU A 57 -3.83 0.52 5.84
CA LEU A 57 -4.82 1.13 6.73
C LEU A 57 -4.85 2.67 6.64
N VAL A 58 -3.71 3.33 6.36
CA VAL A 58 -3.69 4.80 6.16
C VAL A 58 -4.56 5.18 4.96
N ALA A 59 -4.53 4.36 3.91
CA ALA A 59 -5.35 4.56 2.72
C ALA A 59 -6.78 4.02 2.86
N ASN A 60 -7.05 3.11 3.80
CA ASN A 60 -8.34 2.44 3.94
C ASN A 60 -8.67 2.25 5.42
N ALA A 61 -9.57 3.09 5.94
CA ALA A 61 -10.01 3.00 7.33
C ALA A 61 -10.67 1.63 7.61
N PRO A 62 -10.35 0.98 8.74
CA PRO A 62 -10.95 -0.29 9.10
C PRO A 62 -12.45 -0.12 9.42
N PRO A 63 -13.30 -1.12 9.14
CA PRO A 63 -14.70 -1.08 9.55
C PRO A 63 -14.84 -1.05 11.08
N GLY A 64 -15.99 -0.61 11.56
CA GLY A 64 -16.27 -0.48 13.00
C GLY A 64 -15.59 0.72 13.69
N GLN A 65 -14.70 1.44 13.01
CA GLN A 65 -14.06 2.65 13.55
C GLN A 65 -15.06 3.80 13.70
N THR A 66 -14.93 4.55 14.79
CA THR A 66 -15.72 5.78 15.04
C THR A 66 -14.85 7.02 15.03
N GLU A 67 -13.54 6.89 15.24
CA GLU A 67 -12.59 8.00 15.19
C GLU A 67 -11.31 7.61 14.46
N ARG A 68 -10.69 8.62 13.84
CA ARG A 68 -9.37 8.56 13.24
C ARG A 68 -8.57 9.78 13.68
N HIS A 69 -7.33 9.55 14.11
CA HIS A 69 -6.36 10.60 14.43
C HIS A 69 -5.08 10.37 13.63
N ASP A 70 -4.65 11.34 12.84
CA ASP A 70 -3.34 11.29 12.19
C ASP A 70 -2.25 11.54 13.25
N THR A 71 -1.25 10.66 13.30
CA THR A 71 -0.33 10.57 14.43
C THR A 71 0.99 9.90 14.03
N HIS A 72 1.84 9.57 15.00
CA HIS A 72 3.05 8.81 14.77
C HIS A 72 3.40 7.94 15.98
N ILE A 73 4.17 6.89 15.71
CA ILE A 73 4.83 6.08 16.73
C ILE A 73 6.35 6.31 16.66
N THR A 74 7.05 5.95 17.75
CA THR A 74 8.51 6.06 17.85
C THR A 74 9.14 4.70 18.16
N GLY A 75 10.45 4.58 17.93
CA GLY A 75 11.20 3.33 18.13
C GLY A 75 11.07 2.33 16.97
N PHE A 76 10.53 2.78 15.84
CA PHE A 76 10.39 2.00 14.62
C PHE A 76 10.80 2.81 13.40
N ARG A 77 11.19 2.10 12.35
CA ARG A 77 11.19 2.63 10.98
C ARG A 77 10.17 1.86 10.15
N ARG A 78 9.70 2.48 9.09
CA ARG A 78 8.88 1.83 8.08
C ARG A 78 9.77 1.30 6.97
N ASP A 79 9.54 0.06 6.54
CA ASP A 79 10.29 -0.55 5.44
C ASP A 79 9.42 -1.50 4.61
N PHE A 80 9.75 -1.71 3.34
CA PHE A 80 9.19 -2.80 2.52
C PHE A 80 9.94 -4.10 2.85
N ALA A 81 9.79 -4.53 4.09
CA ALA A 81 10.61 -5.55 4.74
C ALA A 81 10.05 -6.99 4.60
N VAL A 82 8.89 -7.18 3.97
CA VAL A 82 8.20 -8.48 3.94
C VAL A 82 7.87 -8.85 2.49
N GLN A 83 8.22 -10.06 2.06
CA GLN A 83 7.75 -10.62 0.80
C GLN A 83 6.26 -10.92 0.85
N ASP A 84 5.55 -10.46 -0.17
CA ASP A 84 4.12 -10.67 -0.30
C ASP A 84 3.83 -11.58 -1.50
N ILE A 85 3.30 -12.77 -1.18
CA ILE A 85 3.00 -13.82 -2.16
C ILE A 85 1.50 -13.91 -2.49
N PHE A 86 0.70 -12.94 -2.03
CA PHE A 86 -0.76 -12.98 -2.13
C PHE A 86 -1.38 -11.66 -2.63
N TYR A 87 -1.22 -10.56 -1.90
CA TYR A 87 -1.83 -9.27 -2.22
C TYR A 87 -1.00 -8.42 -3.18
N ARG A 88 0.33 -8.54 -3.11
CA ARG A 88 1.26 -7.73 -3.91
C ARG A 88 2.11 -8.56 -4.88
N GLY A 89 2.02 -9.87 -4.77
CA GLY A 89 2.73 -10.79 -5.65
C GLY A 89 2.02 -12.13 -5.76
N THR A 90 2.78 -13.09 -6.26
CA THR A 90 2.41 -14.50 -6.33
C THR A 90 3.49 -15.34 -5.67
N LYS A 91 3.25 -16.63 -5.47
CA LYS A 91 4.29 -17.56 -4.99
C LYS A 91 5.49 -17.66 -5.93
N ALA A 92 5.27 -17.52 -7.24
CA ALA A 92 6.34 -17.59 -8.24
C ALA A 92 7.11 -16.26 -8.34
N GLU A 93 6.38 -15.14 -8.22
CA GLU A 93 6.95 -13.80 -8.25
C GLU A 93 6.41 -12.98 -7.07
N PRO A 94 7.04 -13.09 -5.88
CA PRO A 94 6.61 -12.34 -4.71
C PRO A 94 6.77 -10.83 -4.96
N GLY A 95 5.83 -10.04 -4.47
CA GLY A 95 5.97 -8.61 -4.29
C GLY A 95 6.56 -8.32 -2.92
N LEU A 96 6.38 -7.09 -2.45
CA LEU A 96 6.76 -6.66 -1.12
C LEU A 96 5.58 -5.98 -0.43
N THR A 97 5.57 -6.01 0.90
CA THR A 97 4.64 -5.22 1.70
C THR A 97 5.38 -4.52 2.83
N LEU A 98 4.72 -3.52 3.39
CA LEU A 98 5.26 -2.68 4.45
C LEU A 98 5.27 -3.44 5.78
N GLY A 99 6.34 -3.27 6.54
CA GLY A 99 6.45 -3.66 7.93
C GLY A 99 7.00 -2.53 8.79
N LEU A 100 6.75 -2.62 10.09
CA LEU A 100 7.51 -1.85 11.08
C LEU A 100 8.71 -2.69 11.54
N ASP A 101 9.90 -2.11 11.43
CA ASP A 101 11.12 -2.66 11.99
C ASP A 101 11.51 -1.85 13.23
N PRO A 102 11.86 -2.47 14.36
CA PRO A 102 12.44 -1.77 15.50
C PRO A 102 13.67 -0.95 15.07
N HIS A 103 13.67 0.35 15.38
CA HIS A 103 14.74 1.26 15.04
C HIS A 103 14.80 2.39 16.06
N GLU A 104 15.90 2.46 16.81
CA GLU A 104 16.09 3.47 17.84
C GLU A 104 16.05 4.88 17.24
N GLY A 105 15.32 5.79 17.89
CA GLY A 105 15.11 7.16 17.38
C GLY A 105 14.22 7.26 16.14
N GLY A 106 13.79 6.13 15.55
CA GLY A 106 12.89 6.11 14.42
C GLY A 106 11.51 6.67 14.76
N LYS A 107 10.89 7.34 13.78
CA LYS A 107 9.55 7.91 13.88
C LYS A 107 8.76 7.52 12.63
N VAL A 108 7.62 6.87 12.83
CA VAL A 108 6.75 6.42 11.74
C VAL A 108 5.43 7.17 11.80
N PRO A 109 5.13 8.05 10.83
CA PRO A 109 3.81 8.66 10.74
C PRO A 109 2.75 7.62 10.41
N GLY A 110 1.48 7.91 10.70
CA GLY A 110 0.39 7.00 10.40
C GLY A 110 -0.94 7.57 10.89
N ALA A 111 -1.90 6.68 11.09
CA ALA A 111 -3.18 7.01 11.69
C ALA A 111 -3.51 6.00 12.79
N VAL A 112 -4.13 6.47 13.87
CA VAL A 112 -4.72 5.61 14.89
C VAL A 112 -6.24 5.69 14.78
N TYR A 113 -6.88 4.53 14.85
CA TYR A 113 -8.34 4.39 14.79
C TYR A 113 -8.86 3.92 16.13
N PHE A 114 -9.99 4.49 16.57
CA PHE A 114 -10.72 4.03 17.74
C PHE A 114 -12.00 3.30 17.33
N ALA A 115 -12.30 2.19 18.01
CA ALA A 115 -13.60 1.54 17.97
C ALA A 115 -14.11 1.33 19.40
N PRO A 116 -15.35 1.77 19.74
CA PRO A 116 -15.96 1.48 21.02
C PRO A 116 -16.22 -0.03 21.17
N GLU A 117 -16.45 -0.47 22.41
CA GLU A 117 -16.64 -1.88 22.77
C GLU A 117 -17.64 -2.63 21.86
N ALA A 118 -18.71 -1.95 21.42
CA ALA A 118 -19.73 -2.51 20.54
C ALA A 118 -19.22 -2.91 19.13
N SER A 119 -18.19 -2.25 18.61
CA SER A 119 -17.61 -2.50 17.28
C SER A 119 -16.15 -2.93 17.31
N ALA A 120 -15.54 -2.99 18.50
CA ALA A 120 -14.14 -3.37 18.69
C ALA A 120 -13.82 -4.76 18.13
N GLN A 121 -14.70 -5.75 18.36
CA GLN A 121 -14.51 -7.10 17.81
C GLN A 121 -14.57 -7.13 16.28
N GLU A 122 -15.46 -6.34 15.66
CA GLU A 122 -15.54 -6.22 14.20
C GLU A 122 -14.24 -5.65 13.64
N MET A 123 -13.80 -4.50 14.16
CA MET A 123 -12.56 -3.86 13.73
C MET A 123 -11.36 -4.80 13.87
N LEU A 124 -11.19 -5.43 15.03
CA LEU A 124 -10.08 -6.36 15.27
C LEU A 124 -10.12 -7.54 14.29
N THR A 125 -11.29 -8.14 14.07
CA THR A 125 -11.44 -9.30 13.18
C THR A 125 -11.09 -8.93 11.74
N GLU A 126 -11.58 -7.79 11.25
CA GLU A 126 -11.37 -7.38 9.86
C GLU A 126 -9.91 -6.96 9.60
N VAL A 127 -9.28 -6.27 10.56
CA VAL A 127 -7.85 -5.95 10.46
C VAL A 127 -7.00 -7.22 10.51
N LEU A 128 -7.29 -8.17 11.41
CA LEU A 128 -6.56 -9.43 11.47
C LEU A 128 -6.69 -10.21 10.15
N LYS A 129 -7.89 -10.30 9.55
CA LYS A 129 -8.07 -10.95 8.23
C LYS A 129 -7.21 -10.31 7.14
N GLN A 130 -7.08 -8.97 7.15
CA GLN A 130 -6.29 -8.23 6.19
C GLN A 130 -4.77 -8.42 6.39
N GLU A 131 -4.32 -8.47 7.64
CA GLU A 131 -2.89 -8.53 7.97
C GLU A 131 -2.37 -9.98 8.17
N THR A 132 -3.23 -11.00 8.07
CA THR A 132 -2.83 -12.43 8.05
C THR A 132 -3.45 -13.21 6.89
N PRO A 133 -3.03 -12.93 5.63
CA PRO A 133 -3.44 -13.73 4.50
C PRO A 133 -2.90 -15.16 4.58
N ARG A 134 -3.65 -16.09 3.98
CA ARG A 134 -3.31 -17.52 3.99
C ARG A 134 -1.94 -17.78 3.38
N GLY A 135 -1.08 -18.51 4.09
CA GLY A 135 0.30 -18.78 3.70
C GLY A 135 1.30 -17.69 4.09
N MET A 136 0.86 -16.66 4.81
CA MET A 136 1.67 -15.56 5.34
C MET A 136 1.25 -15.21 6.78
N GLU A 137 0.77 -16.19 7.54
CA GLU A 137 0.16 -15.99 8.86
C GLU A 137 1.16 -15.46 9.91
N ASP A 138 2.45 -15.69 9.71
CA ASP A 138 3.53 -15.37 10.64
C ASP A 138 4.30 -14.09 10.31
N ILE A 139 3.94 -13.36 9.24
CA ILE A 139 4.73 -12.21 8.75
C ILE A 139 4.77 -11.01 9.69
N TYR A 140 3.80 -10.90 10.60
CA TYR A 140 3.72 -9.83 11.59
C TYR A 140 3.56 -10.38 13.00
N GLN A 141 4.31 -9.79 13.92
CA GLN A 141 4.03 -9.80 15.35
C GLN A 141 2.99 -8.71 15.65
N ARG A 142 2.07 -8.98 16.57
CA ARG A 142 1.15 -7.96 17.09
C ARG A 142 1.79 -7.31 18.29
N ARG A 143 1.86 -5.99 18.33
CA ARG A 143 2.49 -5.27 19.45
C ARG A 143 1.64 -4.10 19.90
N VAL A 144 1.49 -3.94 21.21
CA VAL A 144 0.92 -2.71 21.78
C VAL A 144 1.99 -1.61 21.72
N VAL A 145 1.70 -0.53 21.02
CA VAL A 145 2.54 0.66 20.91
C VAL A 145 1.85 1.85 21.56
N GLU A 146 2.62 2.85 21.98
CA GLU A 146 2.08 4.12 22.44
C GLU A 146 1.99 5.10 21.26
N THR A 147 0.84 5.75 21.11
CA THR A 147 0.61 6.75 20.05
C THR A 147 -0.20 7.93 20.57
N GLY A 148 -0.10 9.08 19.92
CA GLY A 148 -0.88 10.28 20.27
C GLY A 148 -2.26 10.31 19.62
N ILE A 149 -3.21 10.94 20.29
CA ILE A 149 -4.46 11.43 19.71
C ILE A 149 -4.56 12.96 19.91
N GLU A 150 -5.55 13.62 19.30
CA GLU A 150 -5.74 15.06 19.45
C GLU A 150 -5.79 15.51 20.92
N GLY A 151 -5.32 16.73 21.19
CA GLY A 151 -5.29 17.28 22.56
C GLY A 151 -4.10 16.81 23.41
N GLY A 152 -3.13 16.12 22.81
CA GLY A 152 -1.87 15.73 23.47
C GLY A 152 -1.98 14.49 24.35
N HIS A 153 -3.11 13.78 24.30
CA HIS A 153 -3.26 12.51 25.00
C HIS A 153 -2.50 11.40 24.28
N LYS A 154 -2.01 10.44 25.06
CA LYS A 154 -1.40 9.21 24.56
C LYS A 154 -2.31 8.03 24.86
N VAL A 155 -2.35 7.06 23.94
CA VAL A 155 -3.18 5.86 24.05
C VAL A 155 -2.38 4.61 23.64
N PRO A 156 -2.65 3.44 24.26
CA PRO A 156 -2.14 2.17 23.76
C PRO A 156 -2.89 1.78 22.48
N ALA A 157 -2.16 1.42 21.44
CA ALA A 157 -2.73 0.96 20.19
C ALA A 157 -2.08 -0.35 19.72
N LEU A 158 -2.87 -1.24 19.13
CA LEU A 158 -2.34 -2.42 18.46
C LEU A 158 -1.70 -2.02 17.13
N ALA A 159 -0.46 -2.44 16.91
CA ALA A 159 0.27 -2.32 15.64
C ALA A 159 0.78 -3.69 15.17
N PHE A 160 1.03 -3.78 13.86
CA PHE A 160 1.58 -4.97 13.21
C PHE A 160 3.07 -4.71 12.91
N VAL A 161 3.96 -5.40 13.62
CA VAL A 161 5.42 -5.25 13.49
C VAL A 161 5.95 -6.39 12.64
N ALA A 162 6.87 -6.12 11.71
CA ALA A 162 7.46 -7.17 10.88
C ALA A 162 8.06 -8.26 11.77
N ASN A 163 7.80 -9.52 11.43
CA ASN A 163 8.37 -10.65 12.16
C ASN A 163 9.70 -11.06 11.54
N PRO A 164 10.86 -10.78 12.18
CA PRO A 164 12.16 -11.13 11.62
C PRO A 164 12.38 -12.65 11.51
N ASP A 165 11.61 -13.45 12.26
CA ASP A 165 11.67 -14.92 12.22
C ASP A 165 10.85 -15.53 11.07
N SER A 166 10.04 -14.73 10.36
CA SER A 166 9.28 -15.21 9.21
C SER A 166 10.23 -15.46 8.03
N LYS A 167 9.99 -16.55 7.30
CA LYS A 167 10.75 -16.86 6.06
C LYS A 167 10.53 -15.85 4.93
N LEU A 168 9.48 -15.02 5.06
CA LEU A 168 9.16 -13.97 4.12
C LEU A 168 9.77 -12.63 4.52
N TYR A 169 10.45 -12.53 5.67
CA TYR A 169 11.15 -11.32 6.06
C TYR A 169 12.41 -11.13 5.20
N VAL A 170 12.53 -9.94 4.61
CA VAL A 170 13.72 -9.51 3.85
C VAL A 170 14.44 -8.34 4.52
N GLY A 171 13.74 -7.47 5.26
CA GLY A 171 14.35 -6.35 6.00
C GLY A 171 15.49 -5.64 5.25
N ASP A 172 16.65 -5.56 5.88
CA ASP A 172 17.88 -4.97 5.33
C ASP A 172 18.65 -5.90 4.36
N SER A 173 18.24 -7.16 4.18
CA SER A 173 18.89 -8.07 3.24
C SER A 173 18.62 -7.69 1.77
N MET A 174 17.76 -6.70 1.52
CA MET A 174 17.41 -6.21 0.19
C MET A 174 17.59 -4.68 0.15
N SER A 175 18.43 -4.22 -0.78
CA SER A 175 18.67 -2.80 -1.00
C SER A 175 17.43 -2.07 -1.54
N MET A 176 17.40 -0.75 -1.42
CA MET A 176 16.30 0.06 -1.96
C MET A 176 16.14 -0.11 -3.48
N ASP A 177 17.24 -0.26 -4.23
CA ASP A 177 17.20 -0.48 -5.68
C ASP A 177 16.57 -1.85 -6.04
N GLU A 178 16.91 -2.90 -5.29
CA GLU A 178 16.31 -4.23 -5.44
C GLU A 178 14.83 -4.23 -5.05
N LYS A 179 14.46 -3.53 -3.96
CA LYS A 179 13.07 -3.32 -3.55
C LYS A 179 12.29 -2.61 -4.67
N ALA A 180 12.83 -1.54 -5.23
CA ALA A 180 12.23 -0.80 -6.34
C ALA A 180 12.03 -1.68 -7.58
N ALA A 181 13.05 -2.45 -7.96
CA ALA A 181 12.98 -3.35 -9.12
C ALA A 181 11.92 -4.47 -8.93
N LYS A 182 11.74 -4.96 -7.70
CA LYS A 182 10.72 -5.95 -7.36
C LYS A 182 9.32 -5.34 -7.41
N ILE A 183 9.11 -4.20 -6.74
CA ILE A 183 7.84 -3.46 -6.71
C ILE A 183 7.38 -3.04 -8.10
N ALA A 184 8.30 -2.65 -8.98
CA ALA A 184 7.99 -2.28 -10.35
C ALA A 184 7.39 -3.44 -11.17
N ARG A 185 7.62 -4.69 -10.78
CA ARG A 185 7.27 -5.90 -11.56
C ARG A 185 6.12 -6.72 -10.97
N SER A 186 5.76 -6.49 -9.72
CA SER A 186 4.88 -7.37 -8.96
C SER A 186 3.43 -6.93 -8.96
N TYR A 187 2.53 -7.92 -8.93
CA TYR A 187 1.11 -7.74 -8.76
C TYR A 187 0.52 -8.96 -8.03
N GLY A 188 -0.55 -8.73 -7.27
CA GLY A 188 -1.25 -9.79 -6.57
C GLY A 188 -2.77 -9.69 -6.71
N ILE A 189 -3.45 -10.53 -5.93
CA ILE A 189 -4.91 -10.54 -5.86
C ILE A 189 -5.34 -9.31 -5.04
N PRO A 190 -6.30 -8.49 -5.51
CA PRO A 190 -6.80 -7.38 -4.71
C PRO A 190 -7.42 -7.92 -3.44
N ASN A 191 -7.14 -7.32 -2.28
CA ASN A 191 -7.82 -7.70 -1.05
C ASN A 191 -9.35 -7.60 -1.24
N ASN A 192 -9.99 -8.78 -1.26
CA ASN A 192 -11.19 -9.06 -2.05
C ASN A 192 -12.47 -8.52 -1.41
N ASP A 193 -12.45 -8.05 -0.16
CA ASP A 193 -13.68 -7.66 0.56
C ASP A 193 -13.84 -6.15 0.72
N TYR A 194 -12.76 -5.37 0.63
CA TYR A 194 -12.83 -3.91 0.70
C TYR A 194 -12.74 -3.25 -0.69
N ALA A 195 -12.02 -3.86 -1.65
CA ALA A 195 -12.04 -3.41 -3.04
C ALA A 195 -13.46 -3.45 -3.65
N LYS A 196 -14.33 -4.35 -3.18
CA LYS A 196 -15.73 -4.44 -3.58
C LYS A 196 -16.61 -3.29 -3.05
N ARG A 197 -16.28 -2.69 -1.89
CA ARG A 197 -17.11 -1.64 -1.28
C ARG A 197 -16.98 -0.29 -1.99
N ASN A 198 -15.81 -0.02 -2.60
CA ASN A 198 -15.52 1.27 -3.24
C ASN A 198 -15.25 1.19 -4.76
N ARG A 199 -15.24 0.00 -5.38
CA ARG A 199 -15.15 -0.18 -6.84
C ARG A 199 -16.38 -0.92 -7.34
N SER A 200 -17.14 -0.28 -8.24
CA SER A 200 -18.26 -0.90 -8.95
C SER A 200 -17.79 -2.10 -9.77
N GLY A 201 -17.92 -3.31 -9.21
CA GLY A 201 -18.06 -4.56 -9.96
C GLY A 201 -16.85 -5.13 -10.71
N MET A 202 -15.64 -4.57 -10.59
CA MET A 202 -14.47 -5.15 -11.28
C MET A 202 -13.24 -5.26 -10.36
N THR A 203 -12.88 -6.50 -10.03
CA THR A 203 -11.70 -6.86 -9.22
C THR A 203 -10.43 -6.71 -10.07
N ILE A 204 -9.96 -5.48 -10.24
CA ILE A 204 -8.68 -5.21 -10.91
C ILE A 204 -7.56 -5.43 -9.90
N GLY A 205 -6.61 -6.33 -10.24
CA GLY A 205 -5.36 -6.59 -9.48
C GLY A 205 -4.70 -5.29 -9.03
N LYS A 206 -4.20 -5.23 -7.79
CA LYS A 206 -3.40 -4.07 -7.34
C LYS A 206 -1.93 -4.39 -7.59
N THR A 207 -1.25 -3.54 -8.35
CA THR A 207 0.22 -3.65 -8.47
C THR A 207 0.85 -3.21 -7.16
N ASP A 208 2.07 -3.66 -6.93
CA ASP A 208 2.83 -3.25 -5.76
C ASP A 208 3.24 -1.77 -5.84
N LEU A 209 3.52 -1.29 -7.06
CA LEU A 209 3.73 0.13 -7.33
C LEU A 209 2.50 0.99 -6.98
N GLU A 210 1.28 0.52 -7.28
CA GLU A 210 0.04 1.22 -6.86
C GLU A 210 -0.04 1.30 -5.32
N TYR A 211 0.32 0.22 -4.62
CA TYR A 211 0.33 0.21 -3.16
C TYR A 211 1.28 1.26 -2.57
N LEU A 212 2.54 1.20 -3.00
CA LEU A 212 3.59 2.12 -2.58
C LEU A 212 3.19 3.58 -2.82
N ALA A 213 2.78 3.90 -4.06
CA ALA A 213 2.43 5.26 -4.45
C ALA A 213 1.19 5.78 -3.69
N MET A 214 0.17 4.94 -3.48
CA MET A 214 -1.03 5.33 -2.73
C MET A 214 -0.71 5.61 -1.26
N THR A 215 0.11 4.78 -0.62
CA THR A 215 0.49 5.01 0.77
C THR A 215 1.33 6.28 0.92
N SER A 216 2.31 6.50 0.02
CA SER A 216 3.11 7.74 -0.01
C SER A 216 2.22 8.97 -0.14
N LEU A 217 1.27 8.97 -1.10
CA LEU A 217 0.39 10.10 -1.36
C LEU A 217 -0.53 10.40 -0.16
N ARG A 218 -1.17 9.38 0.42
CA ARG A 218 -2.11 9.58 1.54
C ARG A 218 -1.44 10.15 2.80
N LEU A 219 -0.17 9.83 2.99
CA LEU A 219 0.63 10.41 4.07
C LEU A 219 1.04 11.85 3.79
N GLU A 220 1.37 12.18 2.54
CA GLU A 220 1.63 13.56 2.15
C GLU A 220 0.39 14.44 2.28
N GLU A 221 -0.79 13.95 1.88
CA GLU A 221 -2.07 14.64 2.02
C GLU A 221 -2.44 14.91 3.48
N SER A 222 -2.00 14.07 4.43
CA SER A 222 -2.16 14.30 5.86
C SER A 222 -1.05 15.15 6.49
N GLY A 223 -0.16 15.74 5.68
CA GLY A 223 0.97 16.55 6.16
C GLY A 223 2.10 15.73 6.78
N ASN A 224 2.10 14.40 6.59
CA ASN A 224 3.02 13.45 7.18
C ASN A 224 3.86 12.74 6.12
N ALA A 225 4.40 13.49 5.16
CA ALA A 225 5.21 12.97 4.08
C ALA A 225 6.34 12.07 4.60
N ASP A 226 6.51 10.90 3.96
CA ASP A 226 7.52 9.91 4.30
C ASP A 226 8.60 9.89 3.22
N ALA A 227 9.83 10.23 3.59
CA ALA A 227 10.96 10.33 2.67
C ALA A 227 11.33 8.98 2.06
N TYR A 228 11.32 7.91 2.86
CA TYR A 228 11.63 6.55 2.41
C TYR A 228 10.64 6.08 1.34
N LEU A 229 9.33 6.28 1.59
CA LEU A 229 8.31 5.93 0.59
C LEU A 229 8.41 6.79 -0.67
N SER A 230 8.76 8.07 -0.53
CA SER A 230 8.89 9.00 -1.65
C SER A 230 10.05 8.60 -2.57
N GLU A 231 11.22 8.31 -2.00
CA GLU A 231 12.41 7.87 -2.72
C GLU A 231 12.18 6.51 -3.41
N LEU A 232 11.62 5.54 -2.67
CA LEU A 232 11.32 4.22 -3.23
C LEU A 232 10.29 4.30 -4.36
N THR A 233 9.31 5.21 -4.26
CA THR A 233 8.33 5.43 -5.34
C THR A 233 9.02 5.91 -6.61
N GLU A 234 9.94 6.85 -6.50
CA GLU A 234 10.68 7.38 -7.65
C GLU A 234 11.53 6.31 -8.31
N LEU A 235 12.28 5.53 -7.52
CA LEU A 235 13.07 4.42 -8.05
C LEU A 235 12.18 3.38 -8.72
N ALA A 236 11.06 2.99 -8.12
CA ALA A 236 10.17 1.98 -8.70
C ALA A 236 9.51 2.46 -10.00
N VAL A 237 9.17 3.76 -10.11
CA VAL A 237 8.71 4.37 -11.35
C VAL A 237 9.79 4.33 -12.42
N GLN A 238 11.04 4.70 -12.09
CA GLN A 238 12.16 4.62 -13.05
C GLN A 238 12.40 3.19 -13.54
N LYS A 239 12.31 2.19 -12.65
CA LYS A 239 12.41 0.78 -13.03
C LYS A 239 11.28 0.36 -13.97
N ARG A 240 10.03 0.80 -13.70
CA ARG A 240 8.88 0.53 -14.59
C ARG A 240 9.06 1.20 -15.96
N GLU A 241 9.52 2.45 -16.00
CA GLU A 241 9.79 3.16 -17.25
C GLU A 241 10.88 2.45 -18.07
N ALA A 242 11.95 1.97 -17.42
CA ALA A 242 12.98 1.18 -18.09
C ALA A 242 12.42 -0.12 -18.69
N MET A 243 11.49 -0.80 -18.01
CA MET A 243 10.81 -1.98 -18.57
C MET A 243 9.97 -1.65 -19.81
N ILE A 244 9.26 -0.51 -19.81
CA ILE A 244 8.44 -0.05 -20.95
C ILE A 244 9.31 0.22 -22.19
N HIS A 245 10.54 0.70 -21.99
CA HIS A 245 11.47 1.02 -23.08
C HIS A 245 12.47 -0.12 -23.37
N SER A 246 12.29 -1.30 -22.79
CA SER A 246 13.20 -2.43 -22.97
C SER A 246 13.15 -3.00 -24.39
N ASP A 247 14.30 -3.40 -24.94
CA ASP A 247 14.34 -4.19 -26.18
C ASP A 247 13.80 -5.62 -25.97
N ASP A 248 13.76 -6.09 -24.71
CA ASP A 248 13.12 -7.35 -24.36
C ASP A 248 11.59 -7.22 -24.45
N LYS A 249 11.01 -7.92 -25.43
CA LYS A 249 9.57 -7.96 -25.67
C LYS A 249 8.79 -8.47 -24.46
N VAL A 250 9.32 -9.43 -23.70
CA VAL A 250 8.63 -10.01 -22.53
C VAL A 250 8.56 -8.96 -21.42
N GLU A 251 9.66 -8.27 -21.13
CA GLU A 251 9.70 -7.18 -20.14
C GLU A 251 8.72 -6.05 -20.51
N ARG A 252 8.70 -5.63 -21.79
CA ARG A 252 7.75 -4.61 -22.24
C ARG A 252 6.30 -5.03 -22.09
N MET A 253 5.94 -6.24 -22.55
CA MET A 253 4.57 -6.75 -22.44
C MET A 253 4.11 -6.82 -20.97
N LYS A 254 5.01 -7.23 -20.07
CA LYS A 254 4.73 -7.25 -18.63
C LYS A 254 4.49 -5.84 -18.08
N ALA A 255 5.34 -4.88 -18.44
CA ALA A 255 5.19 -3.48 -18.03
C ALA A 255 3.85 -2.89 -18.50
N GLU A 256 3.48 -3.11 -19.77
CA GLU A 256 2.21 -2.69 -20.34
C GLU A 256 1.01 -3.32 -19.62
N GLN A 257 1.09 -4.61 -19.29
CA GLN A 257 0.04 -5.29 -18.51
C GLN A 257 -0.14 -4.66 -17.13
N LEU A 258 0.96 -4.44 -16.40
CA LEU A 258 0.92 -3.81 -15.07
C LEU A 258 0.36 -2.39 -15.14
N SER A 259 0.79 -1.61 -16.12
CA SER A 259 0.29 -0.26 -16.36
C SER A 259 -1.22 -0.23 -16.69
N ARG A 260 -1.73 -1.23 -17.43
CA ARG A 260 -3.18 -1.37 -17.66
C ARG A 260 -3.96 -1.67 -16.38
N MET A 261 -3.39 -2.48 -15.48
CA MET A 261 -4.00 -2.77 -14.18
C MET A 261 -4.12 -1.49 -13.34
N GLU A 262 -3.12 -0.60 -13.43
CA GLU A 262 -3.10 0.68 -12.73
C GLU A 262 -4.11 1.70 -13.31
N VAL A 263 -4.26 1.77 -14.64
CA VAL A 263 -5.16 2.70 -15.36
C VAL A 263 -6.65 2.42 -15.14
N GLY A 264 -7.04 1.18 -14.85
CA GLY A 264 -8.44 0.82 -14.56
C GLY A 264 -8.91 1.14 -13.13
N THR A 265 -8.01 1.62 -12.28
CA THR A 265 -8.35 2.06 -10.93
C THR A 265 -8.86 3.51 -11.02
N LYS A 266 -9.90 3.89 -10.26
CA LYS A 266 -10.30 5.30 -10.12
C LYS A 266 -9.21 6.02 -9.32
N VAL A 267 -8.11 6.23 -10.01
CA VAL A 267 -7.02 7.11 -9.72
C VAL A 267 -7.61 8.52 -9.74
N GLU A 268 -7.77 9.14 -8.58
CA GLU A 268 -8.00 10.58 -8.49
C GLU A 268 -6.94 11.27 -9.36
N ALA A 269 -7.29 12.32 -10.12
CA ALA A 269 -6.42 12.89 -11.16
C ALA A 269 -4.99 13.21 -10.69
N ALA A 270 -4.79 13.44 -9.38
CA ALA A 270 -3.50 13.60 -8.72
C ALA A 270 -2.59 12.34 -8.77
N PHE A 271 -3.16 11.13 -8.73
CA PHE A 271 -2.43 9.87 -8.77
C PHE A 271 -2.02 9.47 -10.20
N SER A 272 -2.75 9.95 -11.23
CA SER A 272 -2.42 9.68 -12.64
C SER A 272 -1.06 10.26 -13.03
N ASP A 273 -0.70 11.39 -12.42
CA ASP A 273 0.58 12.06 -12.65
C ASP A 273 1.75 11.43 -11.89
N ARG A 274 1.50 10.61 -10.85
CA ARG A 274 2.54 10.14 -9.92
C ARG A 274 3.01 8.71 -10.16
N ILE A 275 2.17 7.84 -10.73
CA ILE A 275 2.58 6.50 -11.21
C ILE A 275 3.00 6.49 -12.69
N GLY A 276 3.21 7.66 -13.29
CA GLY A 276 3.40 7.77 -14.75
C GLY A 276 2.14 7.36 -15.52
N SER A 277 0.95 7.44 -14.93
CA SER A 277 -0.28 6.99 -15.59
C SER A 277 -0.64 7.83 -16.81
N LYS A 278 -0.11 9.03 -17.01
CA LYS A 278 -0.20 9.71 -18.33
C LYS A 278 0.66 9.05 -19.40
N ILE A 279 1.81 8.48 -19.03
CA ILE A 279 2.66 7.66 -19.90
C ILE A 279 1.96 6.31 -20.17
N ALA A 280 1.44 5.66 -19.12
CA ALA A 280 0.63 4.46 -19.24
C ALA A 280 -0.67 4.68 -20.04
N ALA A 281 -1.37 5.78 -19.83
CA ALA A 281 -2.63 6.10 -20.51
C ALA A 281 -2.38 6.47 -21.98
N ALA A 282 -1.26 7.10 -22.32
CA ALA A 282 -0.84 7.30 -23.70
C ALA A 282 -0.52 5.95 -24.39
N ALA A 283 0.13 5.02 -23.67
CA ALA A 283 0.35 3.65 -24.17
C ALA A 283 -0.97 2.85 -24.31
N VAL A 284 -1.95 3.06 -23.42
CA VAL A 284 -3.24 2.34 -23.41
C VAL A 284 -4.25 2.91 -24.41
N ALA A 285 -4.26 4.23 -24.65
CA ALA A 285 -5.16 4.89 -25.59
C ALA A 285 -5.00 4.39 -27.04
N ASP A 286 -3.81 3.90 -27.40
CA ASP A 286 -3.50 3.35 -28.73
C ASP A 286 -3.92 1.87 -28.88
N MET A 287 -4.30 1.20 -27.77
CA MET A 287 -4.49 -0.26 -27.71
C MET A 287 -5.94 -0.72 -27.44
N GLY A 288 -6.85 0.20 -27.09
CA GLY A 288 -8.25 -0.10 -26.74
C GLY A 288 -8.44 -0.68 -25.32
N LEU A 289 -9.66 -0.54 -24.77
CA LEU A 289 -10.02 -1.03 -23.42
C LEU A 289 -10.03 -2.58 -23.38
N PRO A 290 -9.48 -3.23 -22.33
CA PRO A 290 -9.39 -4.68 -22.29
C PRO A 290 -10.72 -5.35 -21.87
N GLN A 291 -11.05 -6.45 -22.55
CA GLN A 291 -11.86 -7.54 -21.99
C GLN A 291 -10.89 -8.53 -21.32
N ILE A 292 -10.98 -8.73 -20.00
CA ILE A 292 -10.09 -9.66 -19.27
C ILE A 292 -10.87 -10.93 -18.88
N MET A 293 -10.47 -12.07 -19.43
CA MET A 293 -10.93 -13.41 -19.02
C MET A 293 -10.08 -13.94 -17.85
N PRO A 294 -10.64 -14.70 -16.90
CA PRO A 294 -9.89 -15.35 -15.84
C PRO A 294 -9.38 -16.72 -16.29
N SER A 295 -8.08 -16.99 -16.20
CA SER A 295 -7.52 -18.23 -15.62
C SER A 295 -6.02 -18.40 -15.89
N ASN A 296 -5.39 -19.12 -14.96
CA ASN A 296 -4.01 -19.59 -14.97
C ASN A 296 -3.70 -20.43 -16.22
N ASN A 297 -2.47 -20.28 -16.72
CA ASN A 297 -1.89 -20.99 -17.87
C ASN A 297 -2.63 -20.79 -19.19
N THR A 298 -2.11 -19.91 -20.05
CA THR A 298 -1.71 -20.15 -21.46
C THR A 298 -1.36 -18.79 -22.09
N LEU A 299 -0.08 -18.46 -22.23
CA LEU A 299 0.37 -17.34 -23.07
C LEU A 299 0.57 -17.85 -24.50
N THR A 300 -0.51 -17.94 -25.28
CA THR A 300 -0.38 -18.03 -26.74
C THR A 300 -1.48 -17.25 -27.43
N ALA A 301 -1.02 -16.41 -28.36
CA ALA A 301 -1.77 -15.85 -29.48
C ALA A 301 -2.85 -14.81 -29.16
N SER A 302 -2.48 -13.54 -29.20
CA SER A 302 -3.15 -12.62 -30.12
C SER A 302 -2.22 -11.44 -30.44
N GLY A 303 -2.08 -11.17 -31.73
CA GLY A 303 -1.22 -10.13 -32.26
C GLY A 303 -1.70 -8.74 -31.88
N LEU A 304 -0.76 -7.87 -31.56
CA LEU A 304 -0.98 -6.43 -31.55
C LEU A 304 0.13 -5.77 -32.36
N GLY A 305 -0.34 -4.92 -33.27
CA GLY A 305 0.42 -4.33 -34.36
C GLY A 305 1.42 -3.27 -33.90
N LYS A 306 2.24 -2.87 -34.87
CA LYS A 306 3.25 -1.81 -34.79
C LYS A 306 2.57 -0.49 -34.41
N ASN A 307 2.89 0.07 -33.25
CA ASN A 307 3.00 1.51 -32.97
C ASN A 307 3.56 1.69 -31.56
N ALA A 308 4.71 2.37 -31.46
CA ALA A 308 5.35 2.73 -30.20
C ALA A 308 5.08 4.23 -29.92
N VAL A 309 4.82 4.58 -28.67
CA VAL A 309 4.60 5.98 -28.24
C VAL A 309 5.83 6.49 -27.50
N VAL A 310 6.40 7.61 -27.95
CA VAL A 310 7.51 8.34 -27.32
C VAL A 310 6.93 9.42 -26.40
N VAL A 311 7.39 9.51 -25.15
CA VAL A 311 7.00 10.58 -24.22
C VAL A 311 7.99 11.74 -24.34
N PRO A 312 7.51 12.97 -24.64
CA PRO A 312 8.38 14.14 -24.77
C PRO A 312 9.05 14.54 -23.43
N ALA A 313 10.36 14.77 -23.47
CA ALA A 313 11.19 15.05 -22.28
C ALA A 313 10.81 16.34 -21.53
N ASP A 314 10.15 17.28 -22.20
CA ASP A 314 9.66 18.54 -21.64
C ASP A 314 8.53 18.33 -20.61
N LYS A 315 7.65 17.35 -20.82
CA LYS A 315 6.57 17.02 -19.86
C LYS A 315 7.07 16.37 -18.58
N LEU A 316 8.12 15.54 -18.69
CA LEU A 316 8.77 14.92 -17.54
C LEU A 316 9.53 15.97 -16.70
N ASN A 317 10.20 16.91 -17.36
CA ASN A 317 10.91 18.01 -16.70
C ASN A 317 9.95 19.04 -16.07
N ASP A 318 8.78 19.30 -16.66
CA ASP A 318 7.76 20.17 -16.07
C ASP A 318 7.18 19.62 -14.76
N TRP A 319 7.00 18.30 -14.71
CA TRP A 319 6.58 17.58 -13.49
C TRP A 319 7.63 17.70 -12.37
N ARG A 320 8.92 17.49 -12.68
CA ARG A 320 10.03 17.64 -11.72
C ARG A 320 10.08 19.05 -11.12
N ARG A 321 9.91 20.09 -11.95
CA ARG A 321 9.92 21.50 -11.52
C ARG A 321 8.78 21.83 -10.56
N LYS A 322 7.55 21.37 -10.87
CA LYS A 322 6.37 21.62 -10.02
C LYS A 322 6.50 20.97 -8.63
N ARG A 323 7.22 19.86 -8.54
CA ARG A 323 7.49 19.15 -7.27
C ARG A 323 8.63 19.79 -6.46
N ALA A 324 9.71 20.18 -7.13
CA ALA A 324 10.82 20.91 -6.50
C ALA A 324 10.36 22.24 -5.87
N ALA A 325 9.44 22.94 -6.53
CA ALA A 325 8.82 24.17 -6.02
C ALA A 325 7.93 23.94 -4.76
N GLY A 326 7.39 22.74 -4.57
CA GLY A 326 6.60 22.38 -3.39
C GLY A 326 7.44 21.84 -2.21
N ALA A 327 8.64 21.32 -2.49
CA ALA A 327 9.49 20.64 -1.50
C ALA A 327 10.79 21.40 -1.13
N GLY A 328 11.08 22.55 -1.77
CA GLY A 328 12.27 23.36 -1.47
C GLY A 328 13.60 22.72 -1.87
N LEU A 329 13.59 21.75 -2.79
CA LEU A 329 14.78 21.09 -3.34
C LEU A 329 15.14 21.71 -4.70
N ASP A 330 16.44 21.74 -5.04
CA ASP A 330 16.93 22.38 -6.27
C ASP A 330 16.54 21.60 -7.52
N ALA A 331 16.05 22.32 -8.53
CA ALA A 331 15.27 21.79 -9.66
C ALA A 331 16.07 21.74 -10.98
N THR A 332 17.37 21.42 -10.92
CA THR A 332 18.21 21.45 -12.13
C THR A 332 17.83 20.34 -13.12
N PRO A 333 17.56 20.66 -14.40
CA PRO A 333 17.29 19.66 -15.43
C PRO A 333 18.48 18.71 -15.63
N ASP A 334 18.20 17.42 -15.90
CA ASP A 334 19.22 16.47 -16.32
C ASP A 334 19.49 16.64 -17.82
N PRO A 335 20.69 17.13 -18.23
CA PRO A 335 20.99 17.43 -19.62
C PRO A 335 21.22 16.17 -20.48
N SER A 336 21.21 14.97 -19.90
CA SER A 336 21.42 13.71 -20.63
C SER A 336 20.19 13.20 -21.39
N ILE A 337 19.01 13.81 -21.18
CA ILE A 337 17.75 13.40 -21.80
C ILE A 337 17.39 14.38 -22.93
N THR A 338 17.62 13.99 -24.19
CA THR A 338 17.21 14.75 -25.39
C THR A 338 16.26 13.95 -26.28
N ASP A 339 15.28 14.64 -26.88
CA ASP A 339 14.24 14.08 -27.74
C ASP A 339 14.84 13.41 -29.01
N PRO A 340 14.50 12.16 -29.35
CA PRO A 340 14.95 11.55 -30.59
C PRO A 340 14.20 12.16 -31.78
N ALA A 341 14.94 12.72 -32.75
CA ALA A 341 14.37 13.37 -33.93
C ALA A 341 13.49 12.42 -34.76
N VAL A 342 12.20 12.78 -34.93
CA VAL A 342 11.25 12.04 -35.76
C VAL A 342 11.56 12.26 -37.26
N PRO A 343 11.77 11.20 -38.06
CA PRO A 343 11.99 11.36 -39.50
C PRO A 343 10.68 11.72 -40.22
N LYS A 344 10.71 12.78 -41.04
CA LYS A 344 9.57 13.24 -41.84
C LYS A 344 9.22 12.22 -42.94
N VAL A 345 8.02 11.67 -42.91
CA VAL A 345 7.48 10.81 -43.96
C VAL A 345 6.97 11.68 -45.12
N ASN A 346 7.54 11.47 -46.32
CA ASN A 346 7.13 12.13 -47.56
C ASN A 346 5.83 11.50 -48.09
N GLU A 347 4.75 12.28 -48.17
CA GLU A 347 3.55 11.92 -48.92
C GLU A 347 3.82 12.04 -50.42
N GLN A 348 3.92 10.91 -51.12
CA GLN A 348 3.52 10.76 -52.53
C GLN A 348 3.63 9.29 -52.96
N ARG A 349 2.48 8.61 -53.09
CA ARG A 349 2.29 7.58 -54.14
C ARG A 349 0.79 7.28 -54.33
N GLN A 350 0.28 7.78 -55.45
CA GLN A 350 -1.03 7.47 -55.99
C GLN A 350 -1.16 5.96 -56.27
N ILE A 351 -2.25 5.35 -55.81
CA ILE A 351 -2.66 4.00 -56.16
C ILE A 351 -3.33 4.05 -57.55
N ARG A 352 -2.68 3.45 -58.56
CA ARG A 352 -3.33 3.12 -59.85
C ARG A 352 -4.14 1.83 -59.69
N ARG A 353 -5.41 1.84 -60.11
CA ARG A 353 -6.21 0.63 -60.36
C ARG A 353 -5.80 0.01 -61.70
N PRO A 354 -5.70 -1.32 -61.84
CA PRO A 354 -5.82 -2.00 -63.12
C PRO A 354 -7.26 -2.52 -63.31
N GLY A 355 -7.82 -2.29 -64.49
CA GLY A 355 -9.06 -2.94 -64.95
C GLY A 355 -8.74 -4.17 -65.80
N MET A 356 -9.57 -5.21 -65.67
CA MET A 356 -10.53 -5.67 -66.69
C MET A 356 -11.50 -6.64 -66.03
#